data_AF-A0A6I1NQ20-F1
#
_entry.id   AF-A0A6I1NQ20-F1
#
_cell.length_a   1.000
_cell.length_b   1.000
_cell.length_c   1.000
_cell.angle_alpha   90.00
_cell.angle_beta   90.00
_cell.angle_gamma   90.00
#
_symmetry.space_group_name_H-M   'P 1'
#
loop_
_entity.id
_entity.type
_entity.pdbx_description
1 polymer ?
#
loop_
_entity_poly.entity_id
_entity_poly.type
_entity_poly.pdbx_seq_one_letter_code
_entity_poly.pdbx_strand_id
1 'polypeptide(L)'
;MNPQDVVFALGALDPEMRAIRYLLRKTGFRCAFANRFGRRCTSGNAYKADELTKIVRNEQQIVWVECRTTAFDAERDLIVDHHNVGDPGYDAPANEFWDGSSIGQVAKLVGGSKDEFKLVAASDHCLSAAMRGVCQGIDPSALMAWRIMARSAMAEIQPWFLRRRIERAVGRIETLPRLNFGGEQIVDASFDTTPELRDAAALSRVPILMTRTNPVGQLKVSLYGAQPDVVVEWMAVMKSSGVVEHLYGNPFREYAGALLNAEVSDRMLSANRASRAH
;
A
#
# COMPACT_ATOMS: atom_id res chain seq x y z
N MET A 1 -16.63 -4.72 21.70
CA MET A 1 -17.45 -5.64 20.87
C MET A 1 -17.43 -7.05 21.46
N ASN A 2 -18.44 -7.88 21.25
CA ASN A 2 -18.46 -9.28 21.69
C ASN A 2 -17.84 -10.20 20.61
N PRO A 3 -16.79 -11.00 20.90
CA PRO A 3 -16.15 -11.89 19.91
C PRO A 3 -17.06 -12.95 19.29
N GLN A 4 -18.16 -13.32 19.94
CA GLN A 4 -19.10 -14.31 19.38
C GLN A 4 -20.01 -13.72 18.32
N ASP A 5 -20.31 -12.43 18.40
CA ASP A 5 -21.30 -11.75 17.56
C ASP A 5 -20.67 -11.08 16.33
N VAL A 6 -19.33 -11.08 16.24
CA VAL A 6 -18.59 -10.35 15.20
C VAL A 6 -17.66 -11.29 14.41
N VAL A 7 -17.59 -11.08 13.10
CA VAL A 7 -16.59 -11.70 12.22
C VAL A 7 -15.83 -10.62 11.46
N PHE A 8 -14.50 -10.70 11.47
CA PHE A 8 -13.66 -9.82 10.66
C PHE A 8 -13.43 -10.45 9.27
N ALA A 9 -13.88 -9.80 8.21
CA ALA A 9 -13.59 -10.17 6.84
C ALA A 9 -12.28 -9.49 6.41
N LEU A 10 -11.22 -10.27 6.19
CA LEU A 10 -9.90 -9.73 5.85
C LEU A 10 -9.67 -9.74 4.34
N GLY A 11 -9.12 -8.64 3.80
CA GLY A 11 -8.78 -8.42 2.40
C GLY A 11 -7.59 -9.21 1.88
N ALA A 12 -6.71 -8.60 1.09
CA ALA A 12 -5.56 -9.30 0.51
C ALA A 12 -4.58 -9.82 1.59
N LEU A 13 -3.66 -10.72 1.24
CA LEU A 13 -2.60 -11.11 2.18
C LEU A 13 -1.38 -10.21 2.01
N ASP A 14 -1.02 -9.48 3.06
CA ASP A 14 0.18 -8.65 3.18
C ASP A 14 0.71 -8.66 4.64
N PRO A 15 1.78 -7.92 4.97
CA PRO A 15 2.29 -7.87 6.34
C PRO A 15 1.27 -7.33 7.36
N GLU A 16 0.46 -6.33 7.00
CA GLU A 16 -0.52 -5.74 7.90
C GLU A 16 -1.66 -6.73 8.18
N MET A 17 -2.19 -7.40 7.15
CA MET A 17 -3.23 -8.40 7.33
C MET A 17 -2.76 -9.62 8.13
N ARG A 18 -1.46 -9.96 8.08
CA ARG A 18 -0.88 -10.96 9.00
C ARG A 18 -0.89 -10.47 10.45
N ALA A 19 -0.53 -9.21 10.70
CA ALA A 19 -0.56 -8.61 12.03
C ALA A 19 -1.99 -8.50 12.58
N ILE A 20 -2.95 -8.05 11.76
CA ILE A 20 -4.37 -7.98 12.10
C ILE A 20 -4.89 -9.38 12.46
N ARG A 21 -4.62 -10.39 11.64
CA ARG A 21 -5.01 -11.77 11.94
C ARG A 21 -4.42 -12.26 13.27
N TYR A 22 -3.17 -11.93 13.56
CA TYR A 22 -2.54 -12.27 14.84
C TYR A 22 -3.25 -11.58 16.01
N LEU A 23 -3.53 -10.28 15.91
CA LEU A 23 -4.25 -9.50 16.91
C LEU A 23 -5.62 -10.11 17.19
N LEU A 24 -6.43 -10.35 16.16
CA LEU A 24 -7.76 -10.94 16.27
C LEU A 24 -7.73 -12.30 16.99
N ARG A 25 -6.77 -13.16 16.64
CA ARG A 25 -6.61 -14.47 17.31
C ARG A 25 -6.27 -14.29 18.79
N LYS A 26 -5.46 -13.30 19.16
CA LYS A 26 -5.05 -13.05 20.54
C LYS A 26 -6.18 -12.47 21.39
N THR A 27 -7.10 -11.73 20.78
CA THR A 27 -8.26 -11.13 21.43
C THR A 27 -9.51 -12.01 21.36
N GLY A 28 -9.40 -13.21 20.77
CA GLY A 28 -10.48 -14.19 20.71
C GLY A 28 -11.49 -13.97 19.57
N PHE A 29 -11.25 -12.99 18.69
CA PHE A 29 -12.10 -12.72 17.54
C PHE A 29 -11.85 -13.69 16.39
N ARG A 30 -12.91 -14.00 15.66
CA ARG A 30 -12.86 -14.85 14.46
C ARG A 30 -12.66 -14.00 13.22
N CYS A 31 -11.92 -14.53 12.26
CA CYS A 31 -11.81 -13.95 10.93
C CYS A 31 -12.25 -14.92 9.83
N ALA A 32 -12.77 -14.33 8.76
CA ALA A 32 -12.98 -14.93 7.45
C ALA A 32 -12.14 -14.18 6.41
N PHE A 33 -11.96 -14.80 5.26
CA PHE A 33 -11.09 -14.28 4.21
C PHE A 33 -11.93 -13.98 2.98
N ALA A 34 -11.84 -12.75 2.45
CA ALA A 34 -12.35 -12.38 1.15
C ALA A 34 -11.75 -13.26 0.04
N ASN A 35 -12.64 -13.77 -0.81
CA ASN A 35 -12.34 -14.58 -1.96
C ASN A 35 -12.98 -13.98 -3.22
N ARG A 36 -12.36 -14.29 -4.37
CA ARG A 36 -12.92 -14.05 -5.70
C ARG A 36 -12.78 -15.34 -6.51
N PHE A 37 -13.89 -15.85 -7.05
CA PHE A 37 -13.90 -17.08 -7.86
C PHE A 37 -13.22 -18.27 -7.16
N GLY A 38 -13.57 -18.53 -5.88
CA GLY A 38 -13.04 -19.67 -5.12
C GLY A 38 -11.61 -19.50 -4.61
N ARG A 39 -10.96 -18.35 -4.85
CA ARG A 39 -9.56 -18.09 -4.48
C ARG A 39 -9.43 -16.87 -3.60
N ARG A 40 -8.41 -16.88 -2.74
CA ARG A 40 -8.06 -15.74 -1.89
C ARG A 40 -7.84 -14.49 -2.75
N CYS A 41 -8.42 -13.37 -2.32
CA CYS A 41 -8.21 -12.10 -2.99
C CYS A 41 -6.74 -11.65 -3.00
N THR A 42 -6.38 -10.93 -4.06
CA THR A 42 -5.18 -10.09 -4.15
C THR A 42 -5.58 -8.64 -3.92
N SER A 43 -4.61 -7.73 -3.74
CA SER A 43 -4.91 -6.30 -3.57
C SER A 43 -5.69 -5.72 -4.75
N GLY A 44 -5.49 -6.26 -5.96
CA GLY A 44 -6.21 -5.82 -7.17
C GLY A 44 -7.68 -6.23 -7.25
N ASN A 45 -8.17 -7.15 -6.40
CA ASN A 45 -9.55 -7.63 -6.46
C ASN A 45 -10.27 -7.75 -5.10
N ALA A 46 -9.66 -7.32 -4.00
CA ALA A 46 -10.25 -7.44 -2.66
C ALA A 46 -11.60 -6.70 -2.50
N TYR A 47 -11.78 -5.57 -3.17
CA TYR A 47 -13.04 -4.80 -3.20
C TYR A 47 -14.06 -5.33 -4.20
N LYS A 48 -13.71 -6.39 -4.92
CA LYS A 48 -14.59 -7.09 -5.85
C LYS A 48 -14.88 -8.51 -5.37
N ALA A 49 -14.59 -8.83 -4.10
CA ALA A 49 -14.81 -10.17 -3.57
C ALA A 49 -16.27 -10.60 -3.76
N ASP A 50 -16.49 -11.88 -4.08
CA ASP A 50 -17.82 -12.46 -4.27
C ASP A 50 -18.22 -13.37 -3.10
N GLU A 51 -17.27 -13.80 -2.27
CA GLU A 51 -17.53 -14.70 -1.15
C GLU A 51 -16.54 -14.50 0.00
N LEU A 52 -16.87 -15.08 1.15
CA LEU A 52 -15.97 -15.24 2.30
C LEU A 52 -15.66 -16.72 2.49
N THR A 53 -14.44 -17.07 2.93
CA THR A 53 -14.05 -18.48 3.21
C THR A 53 -14.85 -19.16 4.32
N LYS A 54 -15.67 -18.42 5.06
CA LYS A 54 -16.52 -18.94 6.13
C LYS A 54 -17.89 -18.33 6.00
N ILE A 55 -18.91 -19.15 6.24
CA ILE A 55 -20.28 -18.69 6.37
C ILE A 55 -20.38 -17.84 7.64
N VAL A 56 -20.85 -16.61 7.48
CA VAL A 56 -21.21 -15.71 8.58
C VAL A 56 -22.71 -15.79 8.77
N ARG A 57 -23.19 -15.95 10.00
CA ARG A 57 -24.63 -16.00 10.26
C ARG A 57 -25.24 -14.61 10.14
N ASN A 58 -26.51 -14.53 9.76
CA ASN A 58 -27.19 -13.25 9.46
C ASN A 58 -27.20 -12.28 10.65
N GLU A 59 -27.31 -12.81 11.87
CA GLU A 59 -27.28 -12.07 13.13
C GLU A 59 -25.89 -11.55 13.53
N GLN A 60 -24.83 -11.95 12.84
CA GLN A 60 -23.47 -11.49 13.15
C GLN A 60 -23.14 -10.22 12.37
N GLN A 61 -22.51 -9.27 13.05
CA GLN A 61 -21.91 -8.09 12.41
C GLN A 61 -20.61 -8.47 11.70
N ILE A 62 -20.41 -7.94 10.49
CA ILE A 62 -19.14 -8.08 9.77
C ILE A 62 -18.33 -6.80 9.92
N VAL A 63 -17.05 -6.95 10.25
CA VAL A 63 -16.06 -5.87 10.13
C VAL A 63 -15.24 -6.13 8.88
N TRP A 64 -15.42 -5.27 7.88
CA TRP A 64 -14.75 -5.36 6.58
C TRP A 64 -13.40 -4.66 6.65
N VAL A 65 -12.32 -5.43 6.52
CA VAL A 65 -10.95 -4.96 6.61
C VAL A 65 -10.30 -5.03 5.22
N GLU A 66 -10.17 -3.87 4.57
CA GLU A 66 -9.57 -3.73 3.23
C GLU A 66 -10.16 -4.64 2.16
N CYS A 67 -11.47 -4.85 2.24
CA CYS A 67 -12.23 -5.60 1.26
C CYS A 67 -13.72 -5.27 1.34
N ARG A 68 -14.47 -5.73 0.33
CA ARG A 68 -15.92 -5.66 0.35
C ARG A 68 -16.50 -6.73 -0.57
N THR A 69 -17.68 -7.25 -0.22
CA THR A 69 -18.52 -8.05 -1.11
C THR A 69 -19.89 -7.39 -1.27
N THR A 70 -20.76 -7.97 -2.09
CA THR A 70 -22.17 -7.55 -2.21
C THR A 70 -23.01 -7.81 -0.96
N ALA A 71 -22.47 -8.50 0.05
CA ALA A 71 -23.15 -8.77 1.32
C ALA A 71 -22.95 -7.68 2.38
N PHE A 72 -22.22 -6.60 2.05
CA PHE A 72 -22.04 -5.46 2.93
C PHE A 72 -23.38 -4.76 3.21
N ASP A 73 -23.67 -4.56 4.49
CA ASP A 73 -24.84 -3.84 4.98
C ASP A 73 -24.38 -2.64 5.80
N ALA A 74 -24.66 -1.41 5.32
CA ALA A 74 -24.19 -0.19 5.96
C ALA A 74 -24.88 0.11 7.31
N GLU A 75 -26.03 -0.48 7.60
CA GLU A 75 -26.73 -0.30 8.88
C GLU A 75 -26.18 -1.25 9.96
N ARG A 76 -25.64 -2.40 9.53
CA ARG A 76 -25.12 -3.44 10.42
C ARG A 76 -23.60 -3.43 10.53
N ASP A 77 -22.89 -3.32 9.42
CA ASP A 77 -21.47 -3.63 9.32
C ASP A 77 -20.55 -2.43 9.57
N LEU A 78 -19.28 -2.71 9.87
CA LEU A 78 -18.24 -1.69 10.01
C LEU A 78 -17.19 -1.82 8.92
N ILE A 79 -16.60 -0.68 8.55
CA ILE A 79 -15.48 -0.59 7.63
C ILE A 79 -14.22 -0.26 8.44
N VAL A 80 -13.15 -0.96 8.11
CA VAL A 80 -11.77 -0.71 8.57
C VAL A 80 -10.92 -0.59 7.31
N ASP A 81 -10.55 0.64 6.96
CA ASP A 81 -9.90 0.89 5.67
C ASP A 81 -9.32 2.31 5.57
N HIS A 82 -8.53 2.54 4.51
CA HIS A 82 -7.89 3.80 4.15
C HIS A 82 -7.52 3.87 2.64
N HIS A 83 -8.11 3.02 1.80
CA HIS A 83 -7.78 2.95 0.38
C HIS A 83 -8.65 3.84 -0.52
N ASN A 84 -9.89 4.13 -0.12
CA ASN A 84 -10.86 4.88 -0.90
C ASN A 84 -11.36 6.12 -0.16
N VAL A 85 -11.73 7.15 -0.93
CA VAL A 85 -12.36 8.36 -0.37
C VAL A 85 -13.61 7.95 0.44
N GLY A 86 -13.70 8.44 1.67
CA GLY A 86 -14.78 8.11 2.61
C GLY A 86 -14.48 6.92 3.52
N ASP A 87 -13.40 6.18 3.29
CA ASP A 87 -12.93 5.18 4.26
C ASP A 87 -12.38 5.88 5.52
N PRO A 88 -12.55 5.29 6.72
CA PRO A 88 -12.27 5.98 7.99
C PRO A 88 -10.85 6.54 8.13
N GLY A 89 -9.85 5.85 7.57
CA GLY A 89 -8.45 6.26 7.62
C GLY A 89 -7.94 6.96 6.37
N TYR A 90 -8.80 7.25 5.37
CA TYR A 90 -8.33 7.76 4.09
C TYR A 90 -7.64 9.12 4.22
N ASP A 91 -8.25 10.08 4.92
CA ASP A 91 -7.68 11.44 5.06
C ASP A 91 -6.67 11.57 6.20
N ALA A 92 -6.29 10.47 6.86
CA ALA A 92 -5.41 10.51 8.01
C ALA A 92 -3.97 10.91 7.59
N PRO A 93 -3.41 12.00 8.15
CA PRO A 93 -2.03 12.40 7.90
C PRO A 93 -1.02 11.49 8.62
N ALA A 94 0.25 11.60 8.25
CA ALA A 94 1.31 10.75 8.78
C ALA A 94 1.52 10.83 10.32
N ASN A 95 1.14 11.94 10.96
CA ASN A 95 1.15 12.07 12.44
C ASN A 95 -0.03 11.34 13.11
N GLU A 96 -1.06 10.96 12.35
CA GLU A 96 -2.24 10.19 12.79
C GLU A 96 -2.20 8.76 12.26
N PHE A 97 -1.03 8.30 11.79
CA PHE A 97 -0.86 7.01 11.10
C PHE A 97 -1.43 5.81 11.86
N TRP A 98 -1.45 5.85 13.19
CA TRP A 98 -2.02 4.77 14.00
C TRP A 98 -3.53 4.68 13.79
N ASP A 99 -4.26 5.78 13.96
CA ASP A 99 -5.71 5.79 13.80
C ASP A 99 -6.11 5.68 12.31
N GLY A 100 -5.25 6.14 11.40
CA GLY A 100 -5.45 6.02 9.96
C GLY A 100 -5.26 4.61 9.40
N SER A 101 -4.41 3.76 10.00
CA SER A 101 -4.14 2.43 9.43
C SER A 101 -5.19 1.39 9.85
N SER A 102 -5.35 0.36 9.01
CA SER A 102 -6.27 -0.75 9.30
C SER A 102 -5.92 -1.46 10.61
N ILE A 103 -4.64 -1.70 10.91
CA ILE A 103 -4.25 -2.35 12.18
C ILE A 103 -4.63 -1.52 13.41
N GLY A 104 -4.48 -0.19 13.37
CA GLY A 104 -4.84 0.65 14.52
C GLY A 104 -6.35 0.80 14.67
N GLN A 105 -7.08 0.91 13.57
CA GLN A 105 -8.55 0.85 13.56
C GLN A 105 -9.06 -0.48 14.16
N VAL A 106 -8.50 -1.63 13.77
CA VAL A 106 -8.84 -2.94 14.38
C VAL A 106 -8.50 -2.94 15.87
N ALA A 107 -7.30 -2.50 16.25
CA ALA A 107 -6.86 -2.45 17.65
C ALA A 107 -7.81 -1.63 18.53
N LYS A 108 -8.37 -0.53 18.01
CA LYS A 108 -9.38 0.27 18.70
C LYS A 108 -10.68 -0.51 18.95
N LEU A 109 -11.10 -1.34 17.98
CA LEU A 109 -12.34 -2.12 18.08
C LEU A 109 -12.24 -3.33 19.03
N VAL A 110 -11.12 -4.05 18.99
CA VAL A 110 -10.95 -5.32 19.73
C VAL A 110 -10.14 -5.19 21.02
N GLY A 111 -9.49 -4.04 21.22
CA GLY A 111 -8.52 -3.84 22.28
C GLY A 111 -7.19 -4.53 21.97
N GLY A 112 -6.10 -3.96 22.46
CA GLY A 112 -4.75 -4.52 22.31
C GLY A 112 -3.88 -3.67 21.40
N SER A 113 -2.77 -3.20 21.96
CA SER A 113 -1.74 -2.49 21.23
C SER A 113 -0.39 -3.11 21.58
N LYS A 114 0.50 -3.17 20.59
CA LYS A 114 1.90 -3.52 20.74
C LYS A 114 2.71 -2.50 19.97
N ASP A 115 3.90 -2.18 20.47
CA ASP A 115 4.80 -1.24 19.77
C ASP A 115 5.09 -1.70 18.34
N GLU A 116 5.20 -3.01 18.12
CA GLU A 116 5.36 -3.59 16.78
C GLU A 116 4.20 -3.24 15.83
N PHE A 117 2.96 -3.12 16.31
CA PHE A 117 1.83 -2.72 15.46
C PHE A 117 1.93 -1.28 14.98
N LYS A 118 2.64 -0.40 15.70
CA LYS A 118 2.93 0.95 15.19
C LYS A 118 3.88 0.90 14.01
N LEU A 119 4.86 -0.02 14.02
CA LEU A 119 5.74 -0.26 12.85
C LEU A 119 4.94 -0.78 11.65
N VAL A 120 3.98 -1.69 11.88
CA VAL A 120 3.04 -2.17 10.85
C VAL A 120 2.25 -1.01 10.24
N ALA A 121 1.61 -0.21 11.10
CA ALA A 121 0.79 0.94 10.70
C ALA A 121 1.59 1.93 9.86
N ALA A 122 2.76 2.36 10.35
CA ALA A 122 3.62 3.32 9.66
C ALA A 122 4.15 2.76 8.32
N SER A 123 4.45 1.46 8.28
CA SER A 123 4.92 0.76 7.09
C SER A 123 3.90 0.74 5.95
N ASP A 124 2.63 0.48 6.25
CA ASP A 124 1.58 0.40 5.22
C ASP A 124 1.03 1.79 4.86
N HIS A 125 0.73 2.59 5.89
CA HIS A 125 0.02 3.84 5.72
C HIS A 125 0.90 4.93 5.10
N CYS A 126 2.12 5.14 5.60
CA CYS A 126 2.91 6.35 5.33
C CYS A 126 4.43 6.10 5.40
N LEU A 127 4.91 5.06 4.72
CA LEU A 127 6.31 4.61 4.77
C LEU A 127 7.34 5.75 4.63
N SER A 128 7.19 6.59 3.61
CA SER A 128 8.17 7.65 3.31
C SER A 128 8.24 8.70 4.42
N ALA A 129 7.09 9.16 4.91
CA ALA A 129 6.99 10.05 6.07
C ALA A 129 7.59 9.43 7.33
N ALA A 130 7.31 8.15 7.58
CA ALA A 130 7.87 7.42 8.71
C ALA A 130 9.41 7.30 8.62
N MET A 131 9.96 7.03 7.43
CA MET A 131 11.41 6.97 7.23
C MET A 131 12.11 8.34 7.37
N ARG A 132 11.38 9.44 7.20
CA ARG A 132 11.84 10.81 7.51
C ARG A 132 11.66 11.19 8.98
N GLY A 133 11.04 10.34 9.81
CA GLY A 133 10.85 10.57 11.24
C GLY A 133 9.63 11.42 11.58
N VAL A 134 8.67 11.56 10.67
CA VAL A 134 7.43 12.35 10.90
C VAL A 134 6.47 11.62 11.84
N CYS A 135 6.42 10.28 11.76
CA CYS A 135 5.54 9.47 12.58
C CYS A 135 6.08 9.34 14.01
N GLN A 136 5.38 9.95 14.97
CA GLN A 136 5.82 9.98 16.36
C GLN A 136 6.01 8.58 16.95
N GLY A 137 7.15 8.36 17.60
CA GLY A 137 7.48 7.08 18.26
C GLY A 137 7.91 5.97 17.30
N ILE A 138 8.09 6.27 16.01
CA ILE A 138 8.65 5.33 15.04
C ILE A 138 10.13 5.66 14.83
N ASP A 139 11.00 4.71 15.16
CA ASP A 139 12.40 4.75 14.73
C ASP A 139 12.52 4.24 13.28
N PRO A 140 13.02 5.05 12.33
CA PRO A 140 13.22 4.63 10.94
C PRO A 140 14.08 3.36 10.80
N SER A 141 15.07 3.17 11.68
CA SER A 141 15.94 2.00 11.62
C SER A 141 15.20 0.74 12.04
N ALA A 142 14.46 0.79 13.15
CA ALA A 142 13.56 -0.29 13.59
C ALA A 142 12.48 -0.59 12.55
N LEU A 143 11.88 0.43 11.93
CA LEU A 143 10.89 0.27 10.87
C LEU A 143 11.46 -0.49 9.67
N MET A 144 12.62 -0.09 9.17
CA MET A 144 13.25 -0.78 8.04
C MET A 144 13.64 -2.22 8.40
N ALA A 145 14.18 -2.44 9.60
CA ALA A 145 14.50 -3.79 10.08
C ALA A 145 13.26 -4.69 10.14
N TRP A 146 12.16 -4.18 10.70
CA TRP A 146 10.88 -4.88 10.73
C TRP A 146 10.35 -5.16 9.32
N ARG A 147 10.38 -4.17 8.41
CA ARG A 147 9.93 -4.34 7.02
C ARG A 147 10.71 -5.42 6.29
N ILE A 148 12.03 -5.46 6.47
CA ILE A 148 12.89 -6.52 5.89
C ILE A 148 12.42 -7.89 6.38
N MET A 149 12.23 -8.07 7.68
CA MET A 149 11.77 -9.34 8.27
C MET A 149 10.38 -9.74 7.75
N ALA A 150 9.44 -8.80 7.72
CA ALA A 150 8.06 -9.06 7.31
C ALA A 150 7.97 -9.41 5.82
N ARG A 151 8.63 -8.62 4.96
CA ARG A 151 8.66 -8.84 3.51
C ARG A 151 9.45 -10.09 3.13
N SER A 152 10.58 -10.38 3.79
CA SER A 152 11.36 -11.58 3.52
C SER A 152 10.58 -12.84 3.90
N ALA A 153 9.84 -12.82 5.01
CA ALA A 153 8.98 -13.92 5.42
C ALA A 153 7.80 -14.15 4.45
N MET A 154 7.29 -13.10 3.80
CA MET A 154 6.26 -13.24 2.76
C MET A 154 6.81 -13.74 1.43
N ALA A 155 8.01 -13.30 1.07
CA ALA A 155 8.67 -13.71 -0.17
C ALA A 155 9.42 -15.04 -0.04
N GLU A 156 9.38 -15.68 1.13
CA GLU A 156 10.09 -16.93 1.45
C GLU A 156 11.60 -16.87 1.16
N ILE A 157 12.20 -15.70 1.44
CA ILE A 157 13.64 -15.46 1.29
C ILE A 157 14.29 -15.14 2.64
N GLN A 158 15.60 -15.32 2.72
CA GLN A 158 16.37 -14.95 3.91
C GLN A 158 16.42 -13.42 4.07
N PRO A 159 16.26 -12.87 5.29
CA PRO A 159 16.28 -11.42 5.53
C PRO A 159 17.53 -10.70 5.01
N TRP A 160 18.70 -11.32 5.20
CA TRP A 160 19.98 -10.77 4.72
C TRP A 160 20.03 -10.63 3.20
N PHE A 161 19.31 -11.48 2.46
CA PHE A 161 19.25 -11.43 1.01
C PHE A 161 18.40 -10.23 0.54
N LEU A 162 17.24 -10.01 1.17
CA LEU A 162 16.42 -8.83 0.89
C LEU A 162 17.17 -7.54 1.25
N ARG A 163 17.84 -7.51 2.41
CA ARG A 163 18.67 -6.38 2.83
C ARG A 163 19.72 -6.03 1.76
N ARG A 164 20.48 -7.02 1.26
CA ARG A 164 21.47 -6.79 0.19
C ARG A 164 20.84 -6.25 -1.11
N ARG A 165 19.60 -6.65 -1.45
CA ARG A 165 18.89 -6.10 -2.62
C ARG A 165 18.52 -4.63 -2.41
N ILE A 166 18.04 -4.27 -1.22
CA ILE A 166 17.77 -2.87 -0.86
C ILE A 166 19.05 -2.04 -0.90
N GLU A 167 20.15 -2.53 -0.32
CA GLU A 167 21.46 -1.84 -0.33
C GLU A 167 21.96 -1.59 -1.77
N ARG A 168 21.83 -2.58 -2.67
CA ARG A 168 22.15 -2.38 -4.10
C ARG A 168 21.23 -1.37 -4.76
N ALA A 169 19.94 -1.39 -4.43
CA ALA A 169 18.97 -0.44 -4.96
C ALA A 169 19.24 0.99 -4.46
N VAL A 170 19.75 1.19 -3.23
CA VAL A 170 20.23 2.50 -2.76
C VAL A 170 21.36 3.01 -3.64
N GLY A 171 22.38 2.19 -3.92
CA GLY A 171 23.44 2.58 -4.87
C GLY A 171 22.90 2.89 -6.26
N ARG A 172 21.82 2.22 -6.70
CA ARG A 172 21.16 2.54 -7.97
C ARG A 172 20.47 3.92 -7.93
N ILE A 173 19.77 4.26 -6.85
CA ILE A 173 19.08 5.56 -6.66
C ILE A 173 20.03 6.74 -6.91
N GLU A 174 21.28 6.65 -6.47
CA GLU A 174 22.28 7.72 -6.63
C GLU A 174 22.65 8.00 -8.10
N THR A 175 22.51 7.00 -8.96
CA THR A 175 22.89 7.06 -10.40
C THR A 175 21.74 7.40 -11.32
N LEU A 176 20.50 7.38 -10.81
CA LEU A 176 19.32 7.63 -11.61
C LEU A 176 19.14 9.13 -11.88
N PRO A 177 18.55 9.49 -13.03
CA PRO A 177 18.26 10.89 -13.35
C PRO A 177 17.29 11.48 -12.33
N ARG A 178 17.35 12.81 -12.19
CA ARG A 178 16.44 13.57 -11.32
C ARG A 178 15.64 14.55 -12.17
N LEU A 179 14.34 14.63 -11.87
CA LEU A 179 13.41 15.59 -12.43
C LEU A 179 13.14 16.67 -11.38
N ASN A 180 13.01 17.92 -11.82
CA ASN A 180 12.48 18.98 -10.97
C ASN A 180 10.97 19.10 -11.22
N PHE A 181 10.15 18.88 -10.19
CA PHE A 181 8.70 18.96 -10.30
C PHE A 181 8.12 19.47 -8.97
N GLY A 182 7.23 20.47 -9.03
CA GLY A 182 6.66 21.11 -7.83
C GLY A 182 7.71 21.70 -6.89
N GLY A 183 8.90 22.06 -7.39
CA GLY A 183 10.02 22.53 -6.58
C GLY A 183 10.81 21.44 -5.84
N GLU A 184 10.47 20.16 -6.04
CA GLU A 184 11.13 19.00 -5.44
C GLU A 184 11.97 18.23 -6.48
N GLN A 185 13.10 17.67 -6.05
CA GLN A 185 13.91 16.77 -6.88
C GLN A 185 13.40 15.32 -6.75
N ILE A 186 12.81 14.81 -7.84
CA ILE A 186 12.26 13.45 -7.90
C ILE A 186 13.22 12.55 -8.66
N VAL A 187 13.56 11.40 -8.07
CA VAL A 187 14.33 10.36 -8.75
C VAL A 187 13.45 9.73 -9.82
N ASP A 188 13.89 9.79 -11.07
CA ASP A 188 13.20 9.14 -12.18
C ASP A 188 13.75 7.73 -12.40
N ALA A 189 13.01 6.76 -11.90
CA ALA A 189 13.26 5.34 -12.11
C ALA A 189 12.30 4.74 -13.16
N SER A 190 11.77 5.57 -14.07
CA SER A 190 10.96 5.09 -15.18
C SER A 190 11.72 4.04 -15.98
N PHE A 191 11.07 2.91 -16.21
CA PHE A 191 11.59 1.71 -16.85
C PHE A 191 12.78 1.04 -16.16
N ASP A 192 13.26 1.51 -15.01
CA ASP A 192 14.30 0.81 -14.26
C ASP A 192 13.74 -0.50 -13.67
N THR A 193 14.48 -1.58 -13.87
CA THR A 193 14.06 -2.93 -13.44
C THR A 193 14.72 -3.37 -12.13
N THR A 194 15.49 -2.50 -11.49
CA THR A 194 16.13 -2.79 -10.21
C THR A 194 15.04 -3.05 -9.17
N PRO A 195 15.03 -4.22 -8.54
CA PRO A 195 14.06 -4.50 -7.50
C PRO A 195 14.32 -3.62 -6.27
N GLU A 196 13.32 -3.49 -5.41
CA GLU A 196 13.44 -2.78 -4.12
C GLU A 196 13.65 -1.27 -4.18
N LEU A 197 13.60 -0.64 -5.37
CA LEU A 197 13.75 0.81 -5.53
C LEU A 197 12.80 1.63 -4.65
N ARG A 198 11.57 1.16 -4.39
CA ARG A 198 10.63 1.85 -3.49
C ARG A 198 11.16 1.91 -2.05
N ASP A 199 11.65 0.79 -1.52
CA ASP A 199 12.19 0.74 -0.16
C ASP A 199 13.54 1.47 -0.08
N ALA A 200 14.35 1.39 -1.13
CA ALA A 200 15.59 2.15 -1.22
C ALA A 200 15.35 3.66 -1.28
N ALA A 201 14.34 4.12 -2.01
CA ALA A 201 13.96 5.54 -2.07
C ALA A 201 13.46 6.04 -0.71
N ALA A 202 12.61 5.25 -0.03
CA ALA A 202 12.16 5.57 1.33
C ALA A 202 13.35 5.63 2.32
N LEU A 203 14.28 4.67 2.25
CA LEU A 203 15.50 4.67 3.07
C LEU A 203 16.41 5.86 2.76
N SER A 204 16.55 6.22 1.49
CA SER A 204 17.33 7.37 1.02
C SER A 204 16.60 8.69 1.23
N ARG A 205 15.35 8.66 1.70
CA ARG A 205 14.47 9.81 1.95
C ARG A 205 14.29 10.70 0.72
N VAL A 206 14.17 10.10 -0.46
CA VAL A 206 13.93 10.79 -1.72
C VAL A 206 12.62 10.32 -2.35
N PRO A 207 11.86 11.23 -2.98
CA PRO A 207 10.74 10.84 -3.80
C PRO A 207 11.20 10.12 -5.07
N ILE A 208 10.37 9.21 -5.57
CA ILE A 208 10.69 8.39 -6.75
C ILE A 208 9.48 8.22 -7.67
N LEU A 209 9.74 8.37 -8.97
CA LEU A 209 8.83 8.00 -10.06
C LEU A 209 9.21 6.61 -10.58
N MET A 210 8.24 5.72 -10.71
CA MET A 210 8.46 4.35 -11.19
C MET A 210 7.40 3.97 -12.22
N THR A 211 7.74 3.04 -13.11
CA THR A 211 6.79 2.44 -14.04
C THR A 211 6.65 0.93 -13.85
N ARG A 212 5.45 0.39 -14.05
CA ARG A 212 5.20 -1.06 -14.17
C ARG A 212 4.15 -1.33 -15.22
N THR A 213 4.27 -2.45 -15.92
CA THR A 213 3.22 -2.90 -16.84
C THR A 213 2.22 -3.78 -16.07
N ASN A 214 0.92 -3.58 -16.29
CA ASN A 214 -0.11 -4.47 -15.75
C ASN A 214 -0.26 -5.74 -16.64
N PRO A 215 -1.05 -6.75 -16.23
CA PRO A 215 -1.20 -7.98 -17.02
C PRO A 215 -1.77 -7.81 -18.43
N VAL A 216 -2.48 -6.71 -18.70
CA VAL A 216 -3.06 -6.40 -20.03
C VAL A 216 -2.17 -5.48 -20.86
N GLY A 217 -0.92 -5.22 -20.44
CA GLY A 217 0.06 -4.48 -21.22
C GLY A 217 0.08 -2.96 -20.99
N GLN A 218 -0.79 -2.42 -20.15
CA GLN A 218 -0.85 -0.97 -19.91
C GLN A 218 0.22 -0.52 -18.93
N LEU A 219 0.76 0.68 -19.16
CA LEU A 219 1.79 1.29 -18.34
C LEU A 219 1.16 1.99 -17.14
N LYS A 220 1.54 1.55 -15.94
CA LYS A 220 1.27 2.23 -14.67
C LYS A 220 2.49 3.07 -14.31
N VAL A 221 2.30 4.38 -14.18
CA VAL A 221 3.27 5.31 -13.58
C VAL A 221 2.91 5.50 -12.11
N SER A 222 3.90 5.61 -11.22
CA SER A 222 3.67 5.76 -9.79
C SER A 222 4.69 6.70 -9.17
N LEU A 223 4.20 7.65 -8.38
CA LEU A 223 4.98 8.58 -7.58
C LEU A 223 4.90 8.15 -6.11
N TYR A 224 6.04 8.02 -5.43
CA TYR A 224 6.10 7.70 -4.00
C TYR A 224 6.99 8.69 -3.26
N GLY A 225 6.57 9.08 -2.06
CA GLY A 225 7.37 9.82 -1.08
C GLY A 225 7.55 11.31 -1.33
N ALA A 226 6.89 11.86 -2.34
CA ALA A 226 6.86 13.31 -2.59
C ALA A 226 5.95 14.01 -1.57
N GLN A 227 6.19 15.30 -1.35
CA GLN A 227 5.36 16.10 -0.44
C GLN A 227 3.90 16.14 -0.91
N PRO A 228 2.92 16.27 0.02
CA PRO A 228 1.50 16.21 -0.34
C PRO A 228 1.07 17.19 -1.43
N ASP A 229 1.58 18.42 -1.42
CA ASP A 229 1.34 19.44 -2.45
C ASP A 229 1.87 19.02 -3.83
N VAL A 230 3.09 18.47 -3.87
CA VAL A 230 3.70 17.91 -5.09
C VAL A 230 2.90 16.72 -5.61
N VAL A 231 2.37 15.87 -4.74
CA VAL A 231 1.47 14.76 -5.12
C VAL A 231 0.17 15.29 -5.73
N VAL A 232 -0.45 16.30 -5.13
CA VAL A 232 -1.66 16.95 -5.67
C VAL A 232 -1.39 17.55 -7.05
N GLU A 233 -0.28 18.28 -7.20
CA GLU A 233 0.11 18.88 -8.49
C GLU A 233 0.36 17.80 -9.55
N TRP A 234 1.08 16.73 -9.21
CA TRP A 234 1.35 15.62 -10.12
C TRP A 234 0.05 14.96 -10.58
N MET A 235 -0.88 14.72 -9.65
CA MET A 235 -2.20 14.16 -9.97
C MET A 235 -3.00 15.09 -10.89
N ALA A 236 -2.95 16.41 -10.67
CA ALA A 236 -3.61 17.39 -11.52
C ALA A 236 -3.04 17.38 -12.95
N VAL A 237 -1.71 17.37 -13.10
CA VAL A 237 -1.02 17.28 -14.40
C VAL A 237 -1.37 15.98 -15.13
N MET A 238 -1.34 14.85 -14.43
CA MET A 238 -1.73 13.56 -14.98
C MET A 238 -3.19 13.56 -15.44
N LYS A 239 -4.10 14.15 -14.66
CA LYS A 239 -5.51 14.27 -15.04
C LYS A 239 -5.72 15.13 -16.28
N SER A 240 -5.00 16.26 -16.39
CA SER A 240 -5.13 17.18 -17.54
C SER A 240 -4.41 16.69 -18.80
N SER A 241 -3.55 15.68 -18.70
CA SER A 241 -2.75 15.19 -19.82
C SER A 241 -3.54 14.56 -20.97
N GLY A 242 -4.79 14.13 -20.72
CA GLY A 242 -5.60 13.39 -21.70
C GLY A 242 -5.11 11.97 -21.99
N VAL A 243 -4.04 11.50 -21.34
CA VAL A 243 -3.44 10.18 -21.61
C VAL A 243 -3.67 9.15 -20.50
N VAL A 244 -4.36 9.54 -19.43
CA VAL A 244 -4.60 8.71 -18.24
C VAL A 244 -6.01 8.14 -18.28
N GLU A 245 -6.12 6.81 -18.24
CA GLU A 245 -7.39 6.10 -18.15
C GLU A 245 -7.89 6.04 -16.70
N HIS A 246 -6.97 5.83 -15.75
CA HIS A 246 -7.30 5.75 -14.33
C HIS A 246 -6.23 6.42 -13.48
N LEU A 247 -6.68 7.34 -12.62
CA LEU A 247 -5.84 8.07 -11.67
C LEU A 247 -6.29 7.71 -10.24
N TYR A 248 -5.33 7.49 -9.36
CA TYR A 248 -5.56 7.19 -7.96
C TYR A 248 -4.36 7.63 -7.14
N GLY A 249 -4.55 7.78 -5.84
CA GLY A 249 -3.52 8.29 -4.96
C GLY A 249 -4.12 8.85 -3.69
N ASN A 250 -3.23 9.22 -2.79
CA ASN A 250 -3.56 9.89 -1.56
C ASN A 250 -2.35 10.76 -1.14
N PRO A 251 -2.47 12.10 -1.21
CA PRO A 251 -1.42 13.02 -0.80
C PRO A 251 -0.95 12.83 0.65
N PHE A 252 -1.86 12.52 1.58
CA PHE A 252 -1.51 12.28 2.99
C PHE A 252 -0.66 11.01 3.19
N ARG A 253 -0.73 10.08 2.24
CA ARG A 253 0.10 8.86 2.17
C ARG A 253 1.32 9.01 1.27
N GLU A 254 1.52 10.20 0.68
CA GLU A 254 2.64 10.53 -0.21
C GLU A 254 2.74 9.56 -1.40
N TYR A 255 1.59 9.23 -1.98
CA TYR A 255 1.50 8.27 -3.07
C TYR A 255 0.50 8.71 -4.13
N ALA A 256 0.88 8.54 -5.40
CA ALA A 256 -0.06 8.57 -6.51
C ALA A 256 0.32 7.58 -7.61
N GLY A 257 -0.66 7.19 -8.41
CA GLY A 257 -0.49 6.33 -9.56
C GLY A 257 -1.44 6.69 -10.69
N ALA A 258 -0.95 6.55 -11.92
CA ALA A 258 -1.71 6.77 -13.13
C ALA A 258 -1.55 5.54 -14.03
N LEU A 259 -2.67 4.99 -14.51
CA LEU A 259 -2.71 4.00 -15.57
C LEU A 259 -2.89 4.74 -16.89
N LEU A 260 -1.91 4.63 -17.77
CA LEU A 260 -1.97 5.27 -19.09
C LEU A 260 -2.89 4.48 -20.02
N ASN A 261 -3.50 5.19 -20.97
CA ASN A 261 -4.28 4.54 -22.02
C ASN A 261 -3.41 3.63 -22.89
N ALA A 262 -4.04 2.74 -23.66
CA ALA A 262 -3.35 1.72 -24.45
C ALA A 262 -2.37 2.33 -25.47
N GLU A 263 -2.80 3.34 -26.22
CA GLU A 263 -1.99 4.00 -27.25
C GLU A 263 -0.68 4.56 -26.69
N VAL A 264 -0.76 5.31 -25.59
CA VAL A 264 0.42 5.92 -24.98
C VAL A 264 1.30 4.88 -24.30
N SER A 265 0.70 3.85 -23.69
CA SER A 265 1.44 2.72 -23.13
C SER A 265 2.30 2.05 -24.20
N ASP A 266 1.71 1.71 -25.35
CA ASP A 266 2.41 1.05 -26.46
C ASP A 266 3.53 1.90 -27.03
N ARG A 267 3.28 3.21 -27.18
CA ARG A 267 4.28 4.17 -27.65
C ARG A 267 5.48 4.24 -26.70
N MET A 268 5.25 4.41 -25.40
CA MET A 268 6.33 4.52 -24.42
C MET A 268 7.11 3.21 -24.25
N LEU A 269 6.42 2.07 -24.24
CA LEU A 269 7.06 0.75 -24.17
C LEU A 269 7.93 0.49 -25.40
N SER A 270 7.47 0.88 -26.59
CA SER A 270 8.23 0.73 -27.84
C SER A 270 9.46 1.65 -27.88
N ALA A 271 9.32 2.90 -27.44
CA ALA A 271 10.45 3.82 -27.31
C ALA A 271 11.52 3.30 -26.33
N ASN A 272 11.11 2.79 -25.17
CA ASN A 272 12.03 2.18 -24.20
C ASN A 272 12.74 0.94 -24.78
N ARG A 273 12.05 0.07 -25.52
CA ARG A 273 12.68 -1.06 -26.21
C ARG A 273 13.74 -0.61 -27.21
N ALA A 274 13.44 0.41 -28.02
CA ALA A 274 14.38 0.95 -29.00
C ALA A 274 15.63 1.54 -28.31
N SER A 275 15.45 2.25 -27.19
CA SER A 275 16.57 2.86 -26.45
C SER A 275 17.52 1.85 -25.80
N ARG A 276 17.08 0.59 -25.59
CA ARG A 276 17.91 -0.50 -25.04
C ARG A 276 18.63 -1.32 -26.10
N ALA A 277 18.25 -1.17 -27.36
CA ALA A 277 18.87 -1.87 -28.49
C ALA A 277 20.12 -1.13 -29.03
N HIS A 278 20.37 0.07 -28.52
CA HIS A 278 21.52 0.93 -28.82
C HIS A 278 22.36 1.12 -27.56
#